data_AF-A0AAI8SPX2-F1
#
_entry.id   AF-A0AAI8SPX2-F1
#
_cell.length_a   1.000
_cell.length_b   1.000
_cell.length_c   1.000
_cell.angle_alpha   90.00
_cell.angle_beta   90.00
_cell.angle_gamma   90.00
#
_symmetry.space_group_name_H-M   'P 1'
#
loop_
_entity.id
_entity.type
_entity.pdbx_description
1 polymer ?
#
loop_
_entity_poly.entity_id
_entity_poly.type
_entity_poly.pdbx_seq_one_letter_code
_entity_poly.pdbx_strand_id
1 'polypeptide(L)' 'MAVTRMTTTTPLPGQTALTCLYACRAKLLRAETVALDAADHLTGPRQRRVEDLAKRLAYTTALVNRLALAVQGDL' A
#
# COMPACT_ATOMS: atom_id res chain seq x y z
N MET A 1 41.82 -7.22 18.03
CA MET A 1 40.53 -6.53 18.19
C MET A 1 40.17 -5.88 16.87
N ALA A 2 39.18 -6.40 16.14
CA ALA A 2 38.70 -5.81 14.89
C ALA A 2 37.56 -4.84 15.21
N VAL A 3 37.75 -3.55 14.91
CA VAL A 3 36.73 -2.52 15.04
C VAL A 3 35.80 -2.63 13.83
N THR A 4 34.67 -3.29 14.00
CA THR A 4 33.60 -3.32 13.00
C THR A 4 32.98 -1.92 12.97
N ARG A 5 33.33 -1.11 11.96
CA ARG A 5 32.63 0.15 11.68
C ARG A 5 31.17 -0.16 11.40
N MET A 6 30.30 0.13 12.36
CA MET A 6 28.86 0.23 12.12
C MET A 6 28.63 1.50 11.28
N THR A 7 28.53 1.33 9.96
CA THR A 7 27.97 2.36 9.09
C THR A 7 26.46 2.40 9.34
N THR A 8 26.04 3.21 10.32
CA THR A 8 24.65 3.63 10.47
C THR A 8 24.31 4.55 9.30
N THR A 9 23.82 3.95 8.22
CA THR A 9 23.13 4.67 7.14
C THR A 9 21.82 5.20 7.73
N THR A 10 21.80 6.47 8.11
CA THR A 10 20.55 7.17 8.39
C THR A 10 19.71 7.13 7.11
N PRO A 11 18.51 6.54 7.13
CA PRO A 11 17.70 6.46 5.93
C PRO A 11 17.35 7.88 5.48
N LEU A 12 17.60 8.18 4.21
CA LEU A 12 17.20 9.45 3.59
C LEU A 12 15.67 9.62 3.76
N PRO A 13 15.17 10.85 4.00
CA PRO A 13 13.75 11.10 4.26
C PRO A 13 12.82 10.53 3.18
N GLY A 14 13.26 10.49 1.91
CA GLY A 14 12.48 9.85 0.84
C GLY A 14 12.43 8.32 0.93
N GLN A 15 13.46 7.63 1.46
CA GLN A 15 13.39 6.17 1.69
C GLN A 15 12.37 5.82 2.78
N THR A 16 12.27 6.64 3.83
CA THR A 16 11.24 6.47 4.86
C THR A 16 9.84 6.72 4.30
N ALA A 17 9.66 7.75 3.45
CA ALA A 17 8.39 8.04 2.80
C ALA A 17 7.95 6.90 1.86
N LEU A 18 8.85 6.39 1.02
CA LEU A 18 8.57 5.24 0.16
C LEU A 18 8.20 3.99 0.95
N THR A 19 8.91 3.71 2.04
CA THR A 19 8.61 2.55 2.91
C THR A 19 7.21 2.65 3.51
N CYS A 20 6.81 3.84 3.98
CA CYS A 20 5.46 4.10 4.45
C CYS A 20 4.42 3.91 3.34
N LEU A 21 4.69 4.36 2.11
CA LEU A 21 3.78 4.18 0.97
C LEU A 21 3.63 2.72 0.56
N TYR A 22 4.72 1.95 0.54
CA TYR A 22 4.68 0.51 0.29
C TYR A 22 3.91 -0.23 1.40
N ALA A 23 4.11 0.13 2.66
CA ALA A 23 3.35 -0.43 3.77
C ALA A 23 1.85 -0.12 3.67
N CYS A 24 1.49 1.12 3.30
CA CYS A 24 0.10 1.51 3.03
C CYS A 24 -0.49 0.73 1.86
N ARG A 25 0.24 0.60 0.75
CA ARG A 25 -0.18 -0.19 -0.42
C ARG A 25 -0.45 -1.64 -0.05
N ALA A 26 0.43 -2.27 0.73
CA ALA A 26 0.24 -3.65 1.18
C ALA A 26 -1.03 -3.82 2.03
N LYS A 27 -1.33 -2.85 2.91
CA LYS A 27 -2.56 -2.86 3.71
C LYS A 27 -3.82 -2.67 2.85
N LEU A 28 -3.78 -1.77 1.86
CA LEU A 28 -4.89 -1.55 0.93
C LEU A 28 -5.19 -2.77 0.08
N LEU A 29 -4.16 -3.43 -0.47
CA LEU A 29 -4.33 -4.66 -1.24
C LEU A 29 -4.94 -5.78 -0.40
N ARG A 30 -4.51 -5.95 0.85
CA ARG A 30 -5.13 -6.91 1.78
C ARG A 30 -6.59 -6.59 2.06
N ALA A 31 -6.93 -5.32 2.26
CA ALA A 31 -8.31 -4.89 2.47
C ALA A 31 -9.18 -5.14 1.22
N GLU A 32 -8.64 -4.91 0.03
CA GLU A 32 -9.32 -5.18 -1.24
C GLU A 32 -9.59 -6.68 -1.42
N THR A 33 -8.59 -7.54 -1.18
CA THR A 33 -8.78 -8.99 -1.26
C THR A 33 -9.82 -9.50 -0.26
N VAL A 34 -9.81 -8.99 0.97
CA VAL A 34 -10.80 -9.38 1.99
C VAL A 34 -12.20 -8.88 1.64
N ALA A 35 -12.30 -7.68 1.05
CA ALA A 35 -13.58 -7.17 0.57
C ALA A 35 -14.13 -8.04 -0.56
N LEU A 36 -13.33 -8.37 -1.57
CA LEU A 36 -13.77 -9.21 -2.69
C LEU A 36 -14.16 -10.63 -2.24
N ASP A 37 -13.38 -11.24 -1.36
CA ASP A 37 -13.70 -12.55 -0.76
C ASP A 37 -15.01 -12.51 0.03
N ALA A 38 -15.25 -11.43 0.79
CA ALA A 38 -16.53 -11.21 1.45
C ALA A 38 -17.69 -11.01 0.45
N ALA A 39 -17.44 -10.44 -0.72
CA ALA A 39 -18.46 -10.25 -1.76
C ALA A 39 -18.92 -11.59 -2.34
N ASP A 40 -18.03 -12.56 -2.49
CA ASP A 40 -18.36 -13.90 -3.01
C ASP A 40 -19.34 -14.67 -2.11
N HIS A 41 -19.38 -14.35 -0.81
CA HIS A 41 -20.32 -14.91 0.16
C HIS A 41 -21.61 -14.08 0.33
N LEU A 42 -21.73 -12.94 -0.34
CA LEU A 42 -22.88 -12.04 -0.25
C LEU A 42 -23.67 -12.06 -1.56
N THR A 43 -24.97 -11.81 -1.48
CA THR A 43 -25.83 -11.69 -2.66
C THR A 43 -26.62 -10.39 -2.64
N GLY A 44 -26.99 -9.91 -3.84
CA GLY A 44 -27.90 -8.78 -4.01
C GLY A 44 -27.29 -7.43 -3.59
N PRO A 45 -28.04 -6.54 -2.90
CA PRO A 45 -27.59 -5.18 -2.59
C PRO A 45 -26.33 -5.09 -1.73
N ARG A 46 -26.05 -6.12 -0.92
CA ARG A 46 -24.85 -6.17 -0.06
C ARG A 46 -23.59 -6.45 -0.88
N GLN A 47 -23.65 -7.39 -1.83
CA GLN A 47 -22.57 -7.69 -2.77
C GLN A 47 -22.15 -6.43 -3.53
N ARG A 48 -23.10 -5.69 -4.12
CA ARG A 48 -22.81 -4.45 -4.86
C ARG A 48 -22.08 -3.40 -4.03
N ARG A 49 -22.43 -3.24 -2.75
CA ARG A 49 -21.75 -2.29 -1.85
C ARG A 49 -20.29 -2.69 -1.59
N VAL A 50 -20.03 -3.98 -1.51
CA VAL A 50 -18.68 -4.50 -1.27
C VAL A 50 -17.84 -4.44 -2.56
N GLU A 51 -18.43 -4.72 -3.72
CA GLU A 51 -17.78 -4.50 -5.02
C GLU A 51 -17.45 -3.01 -5.23
N ASP A 52 -18.36 -2.10 -4.89
CA ASP A 52 -18.09 -0.65 -4.97
C ASP A 52 -17.02 -0.20 -3.97
N LEU A 53 -16.96 -0.82 -2.78
CA LEU A 53 -15.88 -0.61 -1.83
C LEU A 53 -14.54 -1.08 -2.40
N ALA A 54 -14.50 -2.27 -3.02
CA ALA A 54 -13.32 -2.80 -3.67
C ALA A 54 -12.82 -1.88 -4.80
N LYS A 55 -13.72 -1.35 -5.64
CA LYS A 55 -13.37 -0.35 -6.68
C LYS A 55 -12.75 0.92 -6.08
N ARG A 56 -13.30 1.43 -4.97
CA ARG A 56 -12.75 2.60 -4.28
C ARG A 56 -11.36 2.31 -3.72
N LEU A 57 -11.16 1.14 -3.13
CA LEU A 57 -9.85 0.69 -2.63
C LEU A 57 -8.84 0.54 -3.76
N ALA A 58 -9.22 -0.09 -4.88
CA ALA A 58 -8.38 -0.22 -6.07
C ALA A 58 -7.93 1.16 -6.61
N TYR A 59 -8.84 2.13 -6.65
CA TYR A 59 -8.52 3.51 -7.03
C TYR A 59 -7.53 4.16 -6.06
N THR A 60 -7.73 4.01 -4.75
CA THR A 60 -6.78 4.51 -3.75
C THR A 60 -5.41 3.85 -3.88
N THR A 61 -5.35 2.54 -4.12
CA THR A 61 -4.11 1.81 -4.38
C THR A 61 -3.37 2.37 -5.60
N ALA A 62 -4.09 2.70 -6.68
CA ALA A 62 -3.51 3.32 -7.87
C ALA A 62 -2.94 4.72 -7.58
N LEU A 63 -3.62 5.54 -6.77
CA LEU A 63 -3.11 6.86 -6.34
C LEU A 63 -1.82 6.73 -5.50
N VAL A 64 -1.80 5.79 -4.55
CA VAL A 64 -0.60 5.53 -3.73
C VAL A 64 0.57 5.08 -4.60
N ASN A 65 0.32 4.26 -5.62
CA ASN A 65 1.37 3.83 -6.55
C ASN A 65 1.92 4.99 -7.38
N ARG A 66 1.06 5.91 -7.85
CA ARG A 66 1.51 7.13 -8.54
C ARG A 66 2.33 8.03 -7.62
N LEU A 67 1.94 8.17 -6.36
CA LEU A 67 2.69 8.94 -5.37
C LEU A 67 4.06 8.31 -5.09
N ALA A 68 4.12 6.98 -4.95
CA ALA A 68 5.38 6.27 -4.76
C ALA A 68 6.35 6.47 -5.94
N LEU A 69 5.85 6.43 -7.18
CA LEU A 69 6.65 6.73 -8.37
C LEU A 69 7.15 8.18 -8.37
N ALA A 70 6.33 9.14 -7.96
CA ALA A 70 6.72 10.54 -7.87
C ALA A 70 7.83 10.76 -6.82
N VAL A 71 7.70 10.16 -5.63
CA VAL A 71 8.72 10.24 -4.56
C VAL A 71 10.01 9.52 -4.98
N GLN A 72 9.91 8.42 -5.74
CA GLN A 72 11.09 7.71 -6.25
C GLN A 72 11.83 8.50 -7.34
N GLY A 73 11.13 9.31 -8.15
CA GLY A 73 11.74 10.18 -9.15
C GLY A 73 12.36 11.47 -8.59
N ASP A 74 12.02 11.83 -7.35
CA ASP A 74 12.54 12.99 -6.60
C ASP A 74 13.75 12.63 -5.70
N LEU A 75 14.07 11.33 -5.59
CA LEU A 75 15.20 10.76 -4.85
C LEU A 75 16.41 10.51 -5.74
#